data_AF-A0A0H2R3Y6-F1
#
_entry.id   AF-A0A0H2R3Y6-F1
#
_cell.length_a   1.000
_cell.length_b   1.000
_cell.length_c   1.000
_cell.angle_alpha   90.00
_cell.angle_beta   90.00
_cell.angle_gamma   90.00
#
_symmetry.space_group_name_H-M   'P 1'
#
loop_
_entity.id
_entity.type
_entity.pdbx_description
1 polymer ?
#
loop_
_entity_poly.entity_id
_entity_poly.type
_entity_poly.pdbx_seq_one_letter_code
_entity_poly.pdbx_strand_id
1 'polypeptide(L)'
;MAAVGGEFHPDFSSDGDIVLQSKEGTKFRLESVILKASSSAFRNMLRIPRDSNETSDTPILLTEDARVLAFLFNCINPAPSTMDLRDYDEIWRVVEAADKFDMPCVLKILRFVVLTEAKFYNNPLDLYALASSCNWKDVLRCSSKSSLKQNILLSKNMKILERAKHGDLIALLKLHTKRKEILEEAVRRGENYYFEKFDEDTSYHMCTKCYSPFIGDSGEVSESEKVVEVFRSRVRDCINRCPLGLDLAERDFWEDSVGEVAILKCQKCGSEVFDIRSTTQRIKLLLSQGNDILPSEVGDVDDN
;
A
#
# COMPACT_ATOMS: atom_id res chain seq x y z
N MET A 1 -51.00 -1.26 5.07
CA MET A 1 -49.80 -1.63 5.85
C MET A 1 -49.10 -0.34 6.21
N ALA A 2 -49.00 -0.02 7.49
CA ALA A 2 -48.46 1.27 7.96
C ALA A 2 -46.97 1.38 7.62
N ALA A 3 -46.58 2.50 6.99
CA ALA A 3 -45.20 2.84 6.73
C ALA A 3 -44.45 2.90 8.07
N VAL A 4 -43.50 1.99 8.28
CA VAL A 4 -42.52 2.12 9.36
C VAL A 4 -41.70 3.37 9.02
N GLY A 5 -42.04 4.49 9.66
CA GLY A 5 -41.47 5.79 9.37
C GLY A 5 -40.01 5.81 9.81
N GLY A 6 -39.08 5.65 8.87
CA GLY A 6 -37.66 5.91 9.15
C GLY A 6 -37.43 7.37 9.56
N GLU A 7 -36.54 7.59 10.52
CA GLU A 7 -36.14 8.92 11.01
C GLU A 7 -35.32 9.68 9.96
N PHE A 8 -35.42 11.01 9.99
CA PHE A 8 -34.57 11.87 9.16
C PHE A 8 -33.17 11.98 9.75
N HIS A 9 -32.16 11.98 8.89
CA HIS A 9 -30.79 12.29 9.29
C HIS A 9 -30.74 13.72 9.87
N PRO A 10 -30.03 13.97 11.00
CA PRO A 10 -30.02 15.26 11.68
C PRO A 10 -29.65 16.44 10.76
N ASP A 11 -28.66 16.24 9.90
CA ASP A 11 -28.19 17.28 8.96
C ASP A 11 -29.08 17.45 7.71
N PHE A 12 -30.07 16.59 7.51
CA PHE A 12 -30.90 16.53 6.29
C PHE A 12 -32.40 16.40 6.62
N SER A 13 -32.88 17.03 7.70
CA SER A 13 -34.27 16.89 8.17
C SER A 13 -35.22 18.00 7.70
N SER A 14 -34.74 19.23 7.52
CA SER A 14 -35.59 20.43 7.41
C SER A 14 -35.91 20.87 5.98
N ASP A 15 -34.94 20.85 5.08
CA ASP A 15 -35.00 21.59 3.82
C ASP A 15 -34.87 20.68 2.60
N GLY A 16 -35.69 20.92 1.57
CA GLY A 16 -35.64 20.19 0.30
C GLY A 16 -36.99 19.76 -0.27
N ASP A 17 -37.04 19.61 -1.59
CA ASP A 17 -38.20 19.15 -2.37
C ASP A 17 -38.18 17.64 -2.65
N ILE A 18 -37.14 16.93 -2.23
CA ILE A 18 -36.99 15.49 -2.42
C ILE A 18 -36.54 14.77 -1.15
N VAL A 19 -37.12 13.58 -0.93
CA VAL A 19 -36.71 12.66 0.15
C VAL A 19 -36.07 11.41 -0.47
N LEU A 20 -34.84 11.12 -0.08
CA LEU A 20 -34.13 9.88 -0.38
C LEU A 20 -34.06 9.03 0.90
N GLN A 21 -34.08 7.71 0.76
CA GLN A 21 -34.02 6.81 1.92
C GLN A 21 -32.91 5.77 1.74
N SER A 22 -32.08 5.61 2.76
CA SER A 22 -31.04 4.58 2.79
C SER A 22 -31.62 3.18 2.90
N LYS A 23 -30.76 2.17 2.71
CA LYS A 23 -31.08 0.77 2.93
C LYS A 23 -31.63 0.48 4.34
N GLU A 24 -31.09 1.12 5.37
CA GLU A 24 -31.52 0.97 6.77
C GLU A 24 -32.78 1.76 7.09
N GLY A 25 -33.28 2.55 6.13
CA GLY A 25 -34.48 3.35 6.26
C GLY A 25 -34.26 4.79 6.72
N THR A 26 -33.01 5.25 6.88
CA THR A 26 -32.72 6.66 7.24
C THR A 26 -33.10 7.57 6.09
N LYS A 27 -33.83 8.67 6.37
CA LYS A 27 -34.30 9.61 5.34
C LYS A 27 -33.40 10.84 5.23
N PHE A 28 -33.19 11.29 4.01
CA PHE A 28 -32.41 12.47 3.66
C PHE A 28 -33.28 13.40 2.83
N ARG A 29 -33.57 14.59 3.35
CA ARG A 29 -34.25 15.65 2.60
C ARG A 29 -33.21 16.57 1.97
N LEU A 30 -33.33 16.79 0.67
CA LEU A 30 -32.37 17.51 -0.16
C LEU A 30 -33.09 18.38 -1.19
N GLU A 31 -32.39 19.37 -1.72
CA GLU A 31 -32.84 20.16 -2.87
C GLU A 31 -32.52 19.42 -4.18
N SER A 32 -33.54 19.09 -4.96
CA SER A 32 -33.40 18.35 -6.22
C SER A 32 -32.52 19.10 -7.22
N VAL A 33 -32.51 20.43 -7.16
CA VAL A 33 -31.64 21.29 -7.98
C VAL A 33 -30.16 21.01 -7.71
N ILE A 34 -29.76 20.94 -6.44
CA ILE A 34 -28.36 20.65 -6.04
C ILE A 34 -27.97 19.23 -6.45
N LEU A 35 -28.87 18.27 -6.22
CA LEU A 35 -28.64 16.87 -6.56
C LEU A 35 -28.48 16.67 -8.08
N LYS A 36 -29.36 17.27 -8.90
CA LYS A 36 -29.30 17.26 -10.37
C LYS A 36 -28.04 17.96 -10.92
N ALA A 37 -27.58 19.01 -10.25
CA ALA A 37 -26.37 19.72 -10.63
C ALA A 37 -25.12 18.87 -10.38
N SER A 38 -25.11 18.12 -9.27
CA SER A 38 -23.94 17.38 -8.79
C SER A 38 -23.83 15.95 -9.33
N SER A 39 -24.91 15.39 -9.88
CA SER A 39 -24.99 14.02 -10.36
C SER A 39 -25.82 13.90 -11.64
N SER A 40 -25.25 13.30 -12.68
CA SER A 40 -26.02 13.00 -13.90
C SER A 40 -26.99 11.84 -13.69
N ALA A 41 -26.63 10.86 -12.85
CA ALA A 41 -27.48 9.73 -12.52
C ALA A 41 -28.78 10.19 -11.81
N PHE A 42 -28.66 11.03 -10.78
CA PHE A 42 -29.83 11.61 -10.13
C PHE A 42 -30.58 12.55 -11.07
N ARG A 43 -29.90 13.30 -11.94
CA ARG A 43 -30.58 14.11 -12.97
C ARG A 43 -31.48 13.28 -13.87
N ASN A 44 -31.02 12.11 -14.29
CA ASN A 44 -31.80 11.20 -15.13
C ASN A 44 -32.89 10.50 -14.33
N MET A 45 -32.59 10.03 -13.12
CA MET A 45 -33.55 9.40 -12.21
C MET A 45 -34.75 10.31 -11.93
N LEU A 46 -34.50 11.60 -11.69
CA LEU A 46 -35.54 12.59 -11.36
C LEU A 46 -36.31 13.14 -12.57
N ARG A 47 -35.99 12.70 -13.79
CA ARG A 47 -36.81 12.98 -14.98
C ARG A 47 -37.95 11.98 -15.13
N ILE A 48 -37.87 10.84 -14.47
CA ILE A 48 -38.90 9.80 -14.54
C ILE A 48 -40.14 10.32 -13.79
N PRO A 49 -41.32 10.38 -14.42
CA PRO A 49 -42.54 10.81 -13.74
C PRO A 49 -42.84 9.92 -12.53
N ARG A 50 -43.09 10.55 -11.38
CA ARG A 50 -43.57 9.86 -10.18
C ARG A 50 -45.07 9.57 -10.33
N ASP A 51 -45.56 8.54 -9.64
CA ASP A 51 -46.99 8.27 -9.57
C ASP A 51 -47.71 9.50 -8.97
N SER A 52 -48.80 9.93 -9.59
CA SER A 52 -49.63 11.05 -9.12
C SER A 52 -50.17 10.89 -7.71
N ASN A 53 -50.20 9.65 -7.18
CA ASN A 53 -50.59 9.36 -5.80
C ASN A 53 -49.44 9.54 -4.79
N GLU A 54 -48.20 9.71 -5.26
CA GLU A 54 -47.05 9.95 -4.38
C GLU A 54 -47.02 11.40 -3.91
N THR A 55 -46.83 11.58 -2.60
CA THR A 55 -46.56 12.89 -2.02
C THR A 55 -45.09 13.28 -2.20
N SER A 56 -44.76 14.56 -2.05
CA SER A 56 -43.36 15.03 -1.99
C SER A 56 -42.53 14.33 -0.92
N ASP A 57 -43.18 13.85 0.14
CA ASP A 57 -42.56 13.13 1.26
C ASP A 57 -42.40 11.62 1.01
N THR A 58 -42.91 11.10 -0.10
CA THR A 58 -42.70 9.69 -0.47
C THR A 58 -41.22 9.50 -0.81
N PRO A 59 -40.46 8.70 -0.05
CA PRO A 59 -39.02 8.58 -0.24
C PRO A 59 -38.68 7.79 -1.50
N ILE A 60 -37.60 8.16 -2.17
CA ILE A 60 -36.95 7.32 -3.18
C ILE A 60 -35.97 6.41 -2.46
N LEU A 61 -36.18 5.10 -2.62
CA LEU A 61 -35.37 4.08 -1.95
C LEU A 61 -34.04 3.89 -2.66
N LEU A 62 -32.94 4.00 -1.91
CA LEU A 62 -31.58 3.74 -2.36
C LEU A 62 -31.05 2.47 -1.69
N THR A 63 -30.04 1.86 -2.31
CA THR A 63 -29.45 0.59 -1.82
C THR A 63 -28.25 0.80 -0.92
N GLU A 64 -27.78 2.03 -0.82
CA GLU A 64 -26.61 2.46 -0.06
C GLU A 64 -26.96 2.68 1.41
N ASP A 65 -25.99 2.44 2.27
CA ASP A 65 -26.13 2.65 3.70
C ASP A 65 -26.18 4.14 4.04
N ALA A 66 -26.84 4.46 5.15
CA ALA A 66 -27.01 5.83 5.63
C ALA A 66 -25.69 6.61 5.73
N ARG A 67 -24.60 5.97 6.18
CA ARG A 67 -23.28 6.63 6.32
C ARG A 67 -22.67 7.00 4.96
N VAL A 68 -22.79 6.11 3.98
CA VAL A 68 -22.30 6.35 2.62
C VAL A 68 -23.06 7.51 1.99
N LEU A 69 -24.39 7.46 2.09
CA LEU A 69 -25.26 8.53 1.59
C LEU A 69 -25.00 9.86 2.31
N ALA A 70 -24.81 9.86 3.63
CA ALA A 70 -24.47 11.07 4.38
C ALA A 70 -23.16 11.69 3.87
N PHE A 71 -22.12 10.88 3.61
CA PHE A 71 -20.87 11.39 3.04
C PHE A 71 -21.09 12.01 1.65
N LEU A 72 -21.80 11.33 0.75
CA LEU A 72 -22.10 11.80 -0.60
C LEU A 72 -22.89 13.12 -0.58
N PHE A 73 -23.89 13.20 0.29
CA PHE A 73 -24.76 14.38 0.39
C PHE A 73 -24.06 15.54 1.10
N ASN A 74 -23.21 15.28 2.09
CA ASN A 74 -22.38 16.31 2.71
C ASN A 74 -21.39 16.93 1.71
N CYS A 75 -20.87 16.15 0.75
CA CYS A 75 -20.01 16.66 -0.31
C CYS A 75 -20.67 17.72 -1.21
N ILE A 76 -22.01 17.74 -1.27
CA ILE A 76 -22.79 18.66 -2.11
C ILE A 76 -23.65 19.63 -1.29
N ASN A 77 -23.64 19.50 0.03
CA ASN A 77 -24.39 20.35 0.94
C ASN A 77 -23.65 21.70 1.07
N PRO A 78 -24.33 22.85 0.85
CA PRO A 78 -23.73 24.16 1.10
C PRO A 78 -23.37 24.40 2.58
N ALA A 79 -24.08 23.74 3.51
CA ALA A 79 -23.80 23.86 4.93
C ALA A 79 -22.65 22.90 5.33
N PRO A 80 -21.59 23.42 5.98
CA PRO A 80 -20.49 22.58 6.42
C PRO A 80 -20.95 21.62 7.53
N SER A 81 -20.69 20.33 7.32
CA SER A 81 -20.94 19.26 8.27
C SER A 81 -19.70 18.37 8.40
N THR A 82 -19.65 17.60 9.48
CA THR A 82 -18.53 16.68 9.72
C THR A 82 -18.63 15.48 8.81
N MET A 83 -17.59 15.27 7.99
CA MET A 83 -17.42 14.04 7.21
C MET A 83 -16.41 13.16 7.92
N ASP A 84 -16.86 12.07 8.55
CA ASP A 84 -15.99 11.10 9.23
C ASP A 84 -16.16 9.70 8.62
N LEU A 85 -15.06 9.18 8.08
CA LEU A 85 -14.96 7.84 7.54
C LEU A 85 -14.24 6.95 8.56
N ARG A 86 -14.72 5.74 8.82
CA ARG A 86 -14.11 4.88 9.86
C ARG A 86 -12.89 4.14 9.38
N ASP A 87 -12.98 3.54 8.20
CA ASP A 87 -12.02 2.59 7.66
C ASP A 87 -12.03 2.60 6.13
N TYR A 88 -11.12 1.82 5.54
CA TYR A 88 -11.04 1.67 4.09
C TYR A 88 -12.26 0.97 3.49
N ASP A 89 -12.95 0.09 4.21
CA ASP A 89 -14.14 -0.55 3.66
C ASP A 89 -15.27 0.47 3.46
N GLU A 90 -15.44 1.42 4.37
CA GLU A 90 -16.35 2.55 4.19
C GLU A 90 -15.92 3.45 3.01
N ILE A 91 -14.62 3.71 2.85
CA ILE A 91 -14.07 4.44 1.69
C ILE A 91 -14.44 3.75 0.38
N TRP A 92 -14.24 2.44 0.27
CA TRP A 92 -14.56 1.69 -0.96
C TRP A 92 -16.04 1.76 -1.32
N ARG A 93 -16.91 1.68 -0.31
CA ARG A 93 -18.36 1.83 -0.52
C ARG A 93 -18.75 3.24 -0.96
N VAL A 94 -18.04 4.26 -0.50
CA VAL A 94 -18.19 5.64 -0.99
C VAL A 94 -17.72 5.75 -2.44
N VAL A 95 -16.60 5.12 -2.82
CA VAL A 95 -16.12 5.10 -4.22
C VAL A 95 -17.16 4.44 -5.13
N GLU A 96 -17.67 3.27 -4.75
CA GLU A 96 -18.70 2.53 -5.49
C GLU A 96 -19.98 3.36 -5.65
N ALA A 97 -20.44 4.00 -4.58
CA ALA A 97 -21.63 4.85 -4.62
C ALA A 97 -21.41 6.11 -5.46
N ALA A 98 -20.24 6.75 -5.36
CA ALA A 98 -19.90 7.92 -6.15
C ALA A 98 -19.83 7.60 -7.65
N ASP A 99 -19.30 6.44 -8.02
CA ASP A 99 -19.30 5.96 -9.41
C ASP A 99 -20.73 5.64 -9.88
N LYS A 100 -21.49 4.86 -9.09
CA LYS A 100 -22.90 4.52 -9.37
C LYS A 100 -23.78 5.75 -9.60
N PHE A 101 -23.61 6.77 -8.76
CA PHE A 101 -24.38 8.01 -8.85
C PHE A 101 -23.73 9.06 -9.76
N ASP A 102 -22.63 8.74 -10.44
CA ASP A 102 -21.87 9.68 -11.29
C ASP A 102 -21.61 11.03 -10.60
N MET A 103 -20.91 10.98 -9.46
CA MET A 103 -20.59 12.11 -8.59
C MET A 103 -19.06 12.35 -8.50
N PRO A 104 -18.42 12.89 -9.55
CA PRO A 104 -16.97 13.10 -9.56
C PRO A 104 -16.48 14.10 -8.51
N CYS A 105 -17.34 15.00 -8.00
CA CYS A 105 -17.00 15.90 -6.90
C CYS A 105 -16.71 15.13 -5.60
N VAL A 106 -17.44 14.05 -5.34
CA VAL A 106 -17.27 13.20 -4.15
C VAL A 106 -15.90 12.55 -4.16
N LEU A 107 -15.43 12.05 -5.31
CA LEU A 107 -14.09 11.45 -5.43
C LEU A 107 -12.96 12.48 -5.16
N LYS A 108 -13.17 13.76 -5.54
CA LYS A 108 -12.21 14.83 -5.25
C LYS A 108 -12.16 15.17 -3.75
N ILE A 109 -13.32 15.25 -3.10
CA ILE A 109 -13.40 15.52 -1.65
C ILE A 109 -12.87 14.33 -0.86
N LEU A 110 -13.25 13.10 -1.23
CA LEU A 110 -12.75 11.87 -0.64
C LEU A 110 -11.22 11.81 -0.68
N ARG A 111 -10.61 12.20 -1.80
CA ARG A 111 -9.15 12.33 -1.91
C ARG A 111 -8.57 13.26 -0.86
N PHE A 112 -9.16 14.44 -0.68
CA PHE A 112 -8.71 15.41 0.32
C PHE A 112 -8.80 14.84 1.74
N VAL A 113 -9.93 14.20 2.07
CA VAL A 113 -10.16 13.56 3.38
C VAL A 113 -9.11 12.48 3.65
N VAL A 114 -8.92 11.54 2.71
CA VAL A 114 -7.94 10.44 2.81
C VAL A 114 -6.51 10.93 2.99
N LEU A 115 -6.12 12.01 2.30
CA LEU A 115 -4.76 12.54 2.38
C LEU A 115 -4.52 13.44 3.60
N THR A 116 -5.56 13.93 4.24
CA THR A 116 -5.47 14.79 5.44
C THR A 116 -5.49 13.96 6.72
N GLU A 117 -6.21 12.84 6.73
CA GLU A 117 -6.35 12.00 7.90
C GLU A 117 -5.23 10.97 8.04
N ALA A 118 -4.45 11.07 9.12
CA ALA A 118 -3.30 10.20 9.38
C ALA A 118 -3.65 8.70 9.41
N LYS A 119 -4.88 8.34 9.84
CA LYS A 119 -5.35 6.94 9.86
C LYS A 119 -5.45 6.31 8.47
N PHE A 120 -5.59 7.11 7.41
CA PHE A 120 -5.61 6.61 6.05
C PHE A 120 -4.25 6.80 5.38
N TYR A 121 -3.67 8.00 5.51
CA TYR A 121 -2.40 8.35 4.87
C TYR A 121 -1.25 7.39 5.24
N ASN A 122 -1.21 6.90 6.48
CA ASN A 122 -0.13 6.03 6.96
C ASN A 122 -0.28 4.55 6.56
N ASN A 123 -1.31 4.18 5.79
CA ASN A 123 -1.51 2.82 5.29
C ASN A 123 -1.14 2.74 3.79
N PRO A 124 0.14 2.52 3.45
CA PRO A 124 0.63 2.69 2.08
C PRO A 124 -0.01 1.71 1.09
N LEU A 125 -0.38 0.51 1.50
CA LEU A 125 -0.93 -0.49 0.58
C LEU A 125 -2.40 -0.23 0.26
N ASP A 126 -3.21 0.09 1.27
CA ASP A 126 -4.61 0.49 1.06
C ASP A 126 -4.69 1.80 0.27
N LEU A 127 -3.82 2.77 0.57
CA LEU A 127 -3.71 4.00 -0.20
C LEU A 127 -3.29 3.75 -1.64
N TYR A 128 -2.41 2.78 -1.90
CA TYR A 128 -2.03 2.38 -3.25
C TYR A 128 -3.20 1.77 -4.03
N ALA A 129 -3.92 0.81 -3.43
CA ALA A 129 -5.07 0.17 -4.07
C ALA A 129 -6.18 1.19 -4.37
N LEU A 130 -6.48 2.09 -3.42
CA LEU A 130 -7.45 3.15 -3.62
C LEU A 130 -7.02 4.12 -4.72
N ALA A 131 -5.75 4.58 -4.69
CA ALA A 131 -5.22 5.49 -5.70
C ALA A 131 -5.24 4.87 -7.10
N SER A 132 -5.01 3.55 -7.21
CA SER A 132 -5.11 2.80 -8.47
C SER A 132 -6.54 2.84 -9.01
N SER A 133 -7.53 2.49 -8.19
CA SER A 133 -8.93 2.50 -8.61
C SER A 133 -9.45 3.89 -8.97
N CYS A 134 -9.07 4.92 -8.21
CA CYS A 134 -9.48 6.30 -8.43
C CYS A 134 -8.57 7.10 -9.40
N ASN A 135 -7.57 6.47 -10.05
CA ASN A 135 -6.63 7.11 -10.97
C ASN A 135 -5.82 8.29 -10.38
N TRP A 136 -5.44 8.21 -9.10
CA TRP A 136 -4.63 9.22 -8.42
C TRP A 136 -3.14 8.99 -8.65
N LYS A 137 -2.64 9.28 -9.87
CA LYS A 137 -1.28 8.94 -10.34
C LYS A 137 -0.16 9.37 -9.38
N ASP A 138 -0.25 10.55 -8.80
CA ASP A 138 0.74 11.08 -7.86
C ASP A 138 0.72 10.36 -6.50
N VAL A 139 -0.48 10.08 -5.97
CA VAL A 139 -0.66 9.30 -4.74
C VAL A 139 -0.17 7.87 -4.94
N LEU A 140 -0.48 7.26 -6.09
CA LEU A 140 -0.03 5.93 -6.49
C LEU A 140 1.50 5.83 -6.47
N ARG A 141 2.19 6.84 -7.02
CA ARG A 141 3.66 6.92 -6.99
C ARG A 141 4.20 7.03 -5.56
N CYS A 142 3.63 7.87 -4.72
CA CYS A 142 4.10 8.06 -3.33
C CYS A 142 3.84 6.83 -2.44
N SER A 143 2.66 6.22 -2.58
CA SER A 143 2.26 5.06 -1.79
C SER A 143 3.02 3.80 -2.20
N SER A 144 3.32 3.61 -3.49
CA SER A 144 4.17 2.51 -3.97
C SER A 144 5.58 2.56 -3.36
N LYS A 145 6.23 3.72 -3.36
CA LYS A 145 7.55 3.92 -2.71
C LYS A 145 7.47 3.63 -1.21
N SER A 146 6.41 4.09 -0.55
CA SER A 146 6.20 3.86 0.89
C SER A 146 5.93 2.38 1.23
N SER A 147 5.31 1.64 0.31
CA SER A 147 5.01 0.20 0.48
C SER A 147 6.26 -0.67 0.56
N LEU A 148 7.42 -0.20 0.09
CA LEU A 148 8.70 -0.93 0.18
C LEU A 148 9.15 -1.15 1.64
N LYS A 149 8.57 -0.45 2.61
CA LYS A 149 8.84 -0.65 4.04
C LYS A 149 8.28 -1.96 4.59
N GLN A 150 7.44 -2.67 3.82
CA GLN A 150 6.73 -3.85 4.27
C GLN A 150 6.71 -4.95 3.21
N ASN A 151 6.54 -6.19 3.66
CA ASN A 151 6.26 -7.31 2.78
C ASN A 151 4.81 -7.24 2.29
N ILE A 152 4.63 -6.96 1.00
CA ILE A 152 3.30 -6.90 0.40
C ILE A 152 2.67 -8.27 0.15
N LEU A 153 3.45 -9.35 0.09
CA LEU A 153 2.98 -10.70 -0.24
C LEU A 153 2.43 -11.50 0.96
N LEU A 154 2.19 -10.84 2.10
CA LEU A 154 1.55 -11.47 3.24
C LEU A 154 0.07 -11.77 2.94
N SER A 155 -0.44 -12.90 3.43
CA SER A 155 -1.84 -13.31 3.20
C SER A 155 -2.86 -12.25 3.60
N LYS A 156 -2.61 -11.49 4.67
CA LYS A 156 -3.44 -10.38 5.13
C LYS A 156 -3.61 -9.25 4.11
N ASN A 157 -2.67 -9.12 3.16
CA ASN A 157 -2.65 -8.05 2.17
C ASN A 157 -3.39 -8.43 0.88
N MET A 158 -3.69 -9.72 0.65
CA MET A 158 -4.19 -10.19 -0.64
C MET A 158 -5.50 -9.51 -1.05
N LYS A 159 -6.43 -9.36 -0.10
CA LYS A 159 -7.69 -8.64 -0.32
C LYS A 159 -7.51 -7.18 -0.72
N ILE A 160 -6.43 -6.54 -0.24
CA ILE A 160 -6.11 -5.14 -0.57
C ILE A 160 -5.55 -5.08 -2.00
N LEU A 161 -4.65 -6.00 -2.34
CA LEU A 161 -4.06 -6.12 -3.67
C LEU A 161 -5.09 -6.42 -4.76
N GLU A 162 -6.09 -7.25 -4.45
CA GLU A 162 -7.22 -7.58 -5.35
C GLU A 162 -8.08 -6.36 -5.73
N ARG A 163 -8.08 -5.30 -4.90
CA ARG A 163 -8.81 -4.06 -5.18
C ARG A 163 -8.08 -3.10 -6.11
N ALA A 164 -6.79 -3.33 -6.37
CA ALA A 164 -6.00 -2.51 -7.29
C ALA A 164 -6.26 -2.95 -8.75
N LYS A 165 -6.09 -2.02 -9.68
CA LYS A 165 -6.13 -2.34 -11.12
C LYS A 165 -4.99 -3.29 -11.46
N HIS A 166 -5.25 -4.20 -12.41
CA HIS A 166 -4.31 -5.23 -12.80
C HIS A 166 -2.93 -4.68 -13.24
N GLY A 167 -2.91 -3.64 -14.07
CA GLY A 167 -1.66 -3.01 -14.53
C GLY A 167 -0.84 -2.41 -13.39
N ASP A 168 -1.50 -1.73 -12.46
CA ASP A 168 -0.86 -1.14 -11.29
C ASP A 168 -0.33 -2.22 -10.34
N LEU A 169 -1.11 -3.28 -10.08
CA LEU A 169 -0.66 -4.42 -9.30
C LEU A 169 0.62 -5.04 -9.87
N ILE A 170 0.69 -5.26 -11.19
CA ILE A 170 1.90 -5.75 -11.86
C ILE A 170 3.06 -4.77 -11.66
N ALA A 171 2.82 -3.47 -11.80
CA ALA A 171 3.85 -2.45 -11.59
C ALA A 171 4.39 -2.47 -10.15
N LEU A 172 3.51 -2.65 -9.15
CA LEU A 172 3.88 -2.78 -7.75
C LEU A 172 4.72 -4.04 -7.49
N LEU A 173 4.35 -5.17 -8.08
CA LEU A 173 5.12 -6.41 -7.95
C LEU A 173 6.51 -6.27 -8.58
N LYS A 174 6.59 -5.69 -9.80
CA LYS A 174 7.86 -5.40 -10.47
C LYS A 174 8.75 -4.49 -9.63
N LEU A 175 8.18 -3.43 -9.05
CA LEU A 175 8.85 -2.53 -8.12
C LEU A 175 9.49 -3.29 -6.96
N HIS A 176 8.71 -4.12 -6.27
CA HIS A 176 9.19 -4.88 -5.11
C HIS A 176 10.25 -5.89 -5.51
N THR A 177 10.05 -6.68 -6.57
CA THR A 177 11.03 -7.64 -7.07
C THR A 177 12.33 -6.95 -7.46
N LYS A 178 12.27 -5.86 -8.24
CA LYS A 178 13.45 -5.15 -8.70
C LYS A 178 14.26 -4.60 -7.53
N ARG A 179 13.57 -4.08 -6.51
CA ARG A 179 14.23 -3.56 -5.32
C ARG A 179 14.92 -4.67 -4.51
N LYS A 180 14.30 -5.84 -4.39
CA LYS A 180 14.93 -7.01 -3.74
C LYS A 180 16.18 -7.45 -4.50
N GLU A 181 16.13 -7.57 -5.82
CA GLU A 181 17.30 -7.92 -6.65
C GLU A 181 18.47 -6.97 -6.42
N ILE A 182 18.21 -5.65 -6.35
CA ILE A 182 19.24 -4.63 -6.10
C ILE A 182 19.87 -4.83 -4.71
N LEU A 183 19.06 -5.07 -3.67
CA LEU A 183 19.58 -5.29 -2.32
C LEU A 183 20.36 -6.60 -2.23
N GLU A 184 19.85 -7.67 -2.83
CA GLU A 184 20.55 -8.95 -2.86
C GLU A 184 21.88 -8.84 -3.59
N GLU A 185 21.95 -8.12 -4.71
CA GLU A 185 23.21 -7.86 -5.41
C GLU A 185 24.18 -7.02 -4.58
N ALA A 186 23.68 -6.00 -3.88
CA ALA A 186 24.51 -5.17 -3.01
C ALA A 186 25.20 -5.98 -1.89
N VAL A 187 24.53 -7.05 -1.41
CA VAL A 187 25.07 -7.96 -0.39
C VAL A 187 25.89 -9.10 -1.00
N ARG A 188 25.47 -9.67 -2.14
CA ARG A 188 26.05 -10.88 -2.75
C ARG A 188 27.45 -10.66 -3.32
N ARG A 189 27.76 -9.47 -3.86
CA ARG A 189 29.03 -9.20 -4.56
C ARG A 189 30.21 -9.83 -3.82
N GLY A 190 30.96 -10.70 -4.51
CA GLY A 190 32.11 -11.45 -3.98
C GLY A 190 33.23 -10.58 -3.39
N GLU A 191 33.13 -9.26 -3.51
CA GLU A 191 33.97 -8.28 -2.82
C GLU A 191 33.66 -8.18 -1.31
N ASN A 192 32.44 -8.51 -0.88
CA ASN A 192 32.03 -8.38 0.51
C ASN A 192 32.37 -9.62 1.35
N TYR A 193 32.44 -10.81 0.73
CA TYR A 193 32.80 -12.04 1.42
C TYR A 193 34.27 -12.35 1.18
N TYR A 194 35.06 -12.42 2.24
CA TYR A 194 36.48 -12.78 2.12
C TYR A 194 36.71 -14.29 2.13
N PHE A 195 35.69 -15.07 1.78
CA PHE A 195 35.72 -16.53 1.74
C PHE A 195 34.99 -17.07 0.51
N GLU A 196 35.70 -17.87 -0.28
CA GLU A 196 35.18 -18.49 -1.52
C GLU A 196 35.27 -20.01 -1.43
N LYS A 197 34.35 -20.73 -2.11
CA LYS A 197 34.50 -22.19 -2.25
C LYS A 197 35.80 -22.49 -2.98
N PHE A 198 36.56 -23.47 -2.48
CA PHE A 198 37.82 -23.85 -3.11
C PHE A 198 37.61 -24.54 -4.46
N ASP A 199 36.60 -25.41 -4.56
CA ASP A 199 36.10 -26.04 -5.78
C ASP A 199 34.60 -26.37 -5.64
N GLU A 200 33.95 -26.87 -6.70
CA GLU A 200 32.51 -27.22 -6.67
C GLU A 200 32.20 -28.44 -5.78
N ASP A 201 33.20 -29.29 -5.54
CA ASP A 201 33.09 -30.58 -4.84
C ASP A 201 33.46 -30.49 -3.34
N THR A 202 34.02 -29.37 -2.89
CA THR A 202 34.48 -29.15 -1.52
C THR A 202 33.40 -28.54 -0.66
N SER A 203 33.27 -29.09 0.55
CA SER A 203 32.35 -28.60 1.59
C SER A 203 32.92 -27.43 2.39
N TYR A 204 34.02 -26.80 1.92
CA TYR A 204 34.69 -25.75 2.68
C TYR A 204 35.08 -24.51 1.88
N HIS A 205 35.06 -23.38 2.58
CA HIS A 205 35.42 -22.07 2.05
C HIS A 205 36.83 -21.67 2.47
N MET A 206 37.55 -20.94 1.62
CA MET A 206 38.91 -20.48 1.86
C MET A 206 38.99 -18.96 1.89
N CYS A 207 39.82 -18.44 2.80
CA CYS A 207 40.04 -17.00 2.93
C CYS A 207 40.71 -16.44 1.66
N THR A 208 40.09 -15.46 1.01
CA THR A 208 40.60 -14.86 -0.24
C THR A 208 41.90 -14.08 -0.06
N LYS A 209 42.27 -13.71 1.18
CA LYS A 209 43.53 -12.98 1.46
C LYS A 209 44.72 -13.87 1.81
N CYS A 210 44.50 -14.97 2.53
CA CYS A 210 45.60 -15.79 3.06
C CYS A 210 45.48 -17.28 2.74
N TYR A 211 44.46 -17.66 1.98
CA TYR A 211 44.18 -19.02 1.52
C TYR A 211 44.17 -20.04 2.66
N SER A 212 43.70 -19.65 3.86
CA SER A 212 43.43 -20.58 4.93
C SER A 212 42.00 -21.09 4.85
N PRO A 213 41.72 -22.36 5.16
CA PRO A 213 40.35 -22.85 5.29
C PRO A 213 39.62 -22.04 6.36
N PHE A 214 38.33 -21.81 6.13
CA PHE A 214 37.43 -21.27 7.14
C PHE A 214 37.15 -22.35 8.18
N ILE A 215 37.52 -22.05 9.41
CA ILE A 215 37.24 -22.88 10.58
C ILE A 215 36.28 -22.05 11.43
N GLY A 216 35.03 -22.49 11.54
CA GLY A 216 34.07 -21.85 12.44
C GLY A 216 34.48 -22.02 13.91
N ASP A 217 33.73 -21.42 14.84
CA ASP A 217 34.05 -21.47 16.27
C ASP A 217 34.01 -22.89 16.87
N SER A 218 33.31 -23.83 16.20
CA SER A 218 33.24 -25.25 16.53
C SER A 218 34.51 -26.06 16.16
N GLY A 219 35.42 -25.50 15.35
CA GLY A 219 36.63 -26.19 14.91
C GLY A 219 36.46 -27.12 13.71
N GLU A 220 35.25 -27.27 13.16
CA GLU A 220 34.97 -28.13 12.01
C GLU A 220 34.87 -27.36 10.68
N VAL A 221 35.66 -27.79 9.69
CA VAL A 221 35.75 -27.20 8.34
C VAL A 221 34.48 -27.44 7.51
N SER A 222 33.72 -28.50 7.83
CA SER A 222 32.45 -28.90 7.20
C SER A 222 31.26 -27.97 7.51
N GLU A 223 31.40 -27.05 8.47
CA GLU A 223 30.32 -26.15 8.88
C GLU A 223 30.35 -24.79 8.18
N SER A 224 31.40 -24.50 7.41
CA SER A 224 31.55 -23.21 6.70
C SER A 224 30.39 -22.90 5.76
N GLU A 225 29.88 -23.90 5.04
CA GLU A 225 28.74 -23.75 4.14
C GLU A 225 27.43 -23.48 4.90
N LYS A 226 27.21 -24.16 6.03
CA LYS A 226 26.05 -23.92 6.89
C LYS A 226 26.06 -22.49 7.42
N VAL A 227 27.21 -21.99 7.84
CA VAL A 227 27.39 -20.62 8.34
C VAL A 227 27.05 -19.60 7.25
N VAL A 228 27.58 -19.76 6.04
CA VAL A 228 27.28 -18.89 4.90
C VAL A 228 25.80 -18.95 4.51
N GLU A 229 25.17 -20.13 4.54
CA GLU A 229 23.76 -20.27 4.21
C GLU A 229 22.84 -19.65 5.28
N VAL A 230 23.17 -19.80 6.56
CA VAL A 230 22.46 -19.12 7.66
C VAL A 230 22.54 -17.60 7.49
N PHE A 231 23.72 -17.07 7.16
CA PHE A 231 23.88 -15.65 6.86
C PHE A 231 22.96 -15.21 5.72
N ARG A 232 23.02 -15.91 4.57
CA ARG A 232 22.23 -15.59 3.37
C ARG A 232 20.73 -15.66 3.65
N SER A 233 20.28 -16.66 4.41
CA SER A 233 18.88 -16.80 4.81
C SER A 233 18.42 -15.61 5.64
N ARG A 234 19.18 -15.21 6.67
CA ARG A 234 18.81 -14.07 7.54
C ARG A 234 18.75 -12.74 6.79
N VAL A 235 19.69 -12.51 5.87
CA VAL A 235 19.67 -11.33 5.00
C VAL A 235 18.47 -11.37 4.05
N ARG A 236 18.21 -12.51 3.40
CA ARG A 236 17.06 -12.66 2.48
C ARG A 236 15.74 -12.42 3.20
N ASP A 237 15.60 -12.93 4.41
CA ASP A 237 14.42 -12.69 5.24
C ASP A 237 14.24 -11.20 5.56
N CYS A 238 15.33 -10.49 5.86
CA CYS A 238 15.31 -9.04 6.04
C CYS A 238 14.84 -8.30 4.77
N ILE A 239 15.42 -8.64 3.61
CA ILE A 239 15.05 -8.07 2.31
C ILE A 239 13.57 -8.36 1.98
N ASN A 240 13.08 -9.55 2.32
CA ASN A 240 11.69 -9.93 2.12
C ASN A 240 10.74 -9.15 3.03
N ARG A 241 11.12 -8.87 4.28
CA ARG A 241 10.33 -8.08 5.24
C ARG A 241 10.27 -6.60 4.88
N CYS A 242 11.41 -6.02 4.51
CA CYS A 242 11.55 -4.60 4.19
C CYS A 242 12.39 -4.42 2.91
N PRO A 243 11.75 -4.52 1.73
CA PRO A 243 12.42 -4.26 0.45
C PRO A 243 13.04 -2.87 0.33
N LEU A 244 12.68 -1.91 1.17
CA LEU A 244 13.34 -0.60 1.20
C LEU A 244 14.82 -0.74 1.59
N GLY A 245 15.13 -1.67 2.50
CA GLY A 245 16.48 -1.97 2.98
C GLY A 245 16.94 -1.07 4.13
N LEU A 246 16.02 -0.55 4.95
CA LEU A 246 16.35 0.30 6.10
C LEU A 246 17.22 -0.44 7.12
N ASP A 247 16.82 -1.65 7.49
CA ASP A 247 17.55 -2.43 8.50
C ASP A 247 18.97 -2.78 8.03
N LEU A 248 19.15 -3.10 6.75
CA LEU A 248 20.47 -3.42 6.19
C LEU A 248 21.43 -2.21 6.18
N ALA A 249 20.90 -0.99 6.28
CA ALA A 249 21.68 0.22 6.41
C ALA A 249 22.11 0.50 7.87
N GLU A 250 21.57 -0.23 8.84
CA GLU A 250 21.93 -0.07 10.24
C GLU A 250 22.90 -1.16 10.67
N ARG A 251 23.93 -0.77 11.42
CA ARG A 251 24.97 -1.70 11.87
C ARG A 251 24.42 -2.75 12.83
N ASP A 252 23.51 -2.32 13.70
CA ASP A 252 22.88 -3.13 14.74
C ASP A 252 22.13 -4.33 14.13
N PHE A 253 21.57 -4.23 12.92
CA PHE A 253 20.97 -5.37 12.24
C PHE A 253 21.97 -6.51 12.02
N TRP A 254 23.19 -6.18 11.59
CA TRP A 254 24.21 -7.17 11.28
C TRP A 254 24.71 -7.86 12.56
N GLU A 255 24.84 -7.11 13.65
CA GLU A 255 25.32 -7.64 14.93
C GLU A 255 24.21 -8.43 15.67
N ASP A 256 22.98 -7.92 15.70
CA ASP A 256 21.90 -8.50 16.50
C ASP A 256 21.08 -9.55 15.74
N SER A 257 20.74 -9.28 14.47
CA SER A 257 19.83 -10.14 13.71
C SER A 257 20.59 -11.19 12.91
N VAL A 258 21.72 -10.82 12.30
CA VAL A 258 22.60 -11.79 11.62
C VAL A 258 23.50 -12.53 12.62
N GLY A 259 23.83 -11.90 13.75
CA GLY A 259 24.45 -12.55 14.91
C GLY A 259 25.94 -12.82 14.73
N GLU A 260 26.44 -13.79 15.50
CA GLU A 260 27.86 -14.18 15.54
C GLU A 260 28.46 -14.41 14.14
N VAL A 261 27.65 -14.92 13.19
CA VAL A 261 28.07 -15.20 11.81
C VAL A 261 28.60 -13.96 11.09
N ALA A 262 28.03 -12.78 11.35
CA ALA A 262 28.42 -11.54 10.66
C ALA A 262 29.79 -11.01 11.13
N ILE A 263 30.20 -11.34 12.35
CA ILE A 263 31.42 -10.83 12.99
C ILE A 263 32.58 -11.83 12.99
N LEU A 264 32.40 -13.00 12.38
CA LEU A 264 33.44 -14.02 12.26
C LEU A 264 34.66 -13.45 11.53
N LYS A 265 35.85 -13.89 11.96
CA LYS A 265 37.13 -13.47 11.42
C LYS A 265 37.97 -14.67 11.03
N CYS A 266 38.80 -14.50 10.00
CA CYS A 266 39.83 -15.45 9.65
C CYS A 266 40.79 -15.64 10.84
N GLN A 267 40.92 -16.87 11.34
CA GLN A 267 41.81 -17.19 12.47
C GLN A 267 43.29 -16.92 12.16
N LYS A 268 43.70 -16.94 10.88
CA LYS A 268 45.10 -16.74 10.46
C LYS A 268 45.47 -15.27 10.24
N CYS A 269 44.64 -14.51 9.53
CA CYS A 269 44.96 -13.12 9.15
C CYS A 269 44.07 -12.06 9.83
N GLY A 270 43.09 -12.47 10.63
CA GLY A 270 42.18 -11.58 11.36
C GLY A 270 41.20 -10.80 10.47
N SER A 271 41.18 -11.04 9.16
CA SER A 271 40.23 -10.38 8.25
C SER A 271 38.80 -10.83 8.56
N GLU A 272 37.88 -9.87 8.55
CA GLU A 272 36.44 -10.12 8.70
C GLU A 272 35.97 -11.07 7.58
N VAL A 273 35.01 -11.94 7.89
CA VAL A 273 34.40 -12.84 6.91
C VAL A 273 33.53 -12.05 5.93
N PHE A 274 32.88 -11.00 6.42
CA PHE A 274 32.00 -10.14 5.65
C PHE A 274 32.29 -8.66 5.91
N ASP A 275 32.44 -7.86 4.86
CA ASP A 275 32.61 -6.41 4.95
C ASP A 275 31.27 -5.71 5.24
N ILE A 276 30.87 -5.72 6.52
CA ILE A 276 29.66 -5.05 7.00
C ILE A 276 29.72 -3.55 6.68
N ARG A 277 30.90 -2.92 6.84
CA ARG A 277 31.06 -1.48 6.75
C ARG A 277 30.82 -0.98 5.32
N SER A 278 31.51 -1.55 4.35
CA SER A 278 31.37 -1.16 2.94
C SER A 278 29.98 -1.52 2.41
N THR A 279 29.43 -2.67 2.81
CA THR A 279 28.06 -3.06 2.45
C THR A 279 27.05 -2.05 2.97
N THR A 280 27.12 -1.70 4.24
CA THR A 280 26.23 -0.72 4.89
C THR A 280 26.32 0.64 4.19
N GLN A 281 27.54 1.12 3.88
CA GLN A 281 27.74 2.38 3.18
C GLN A 281 27.14 2.35 1.76
N ARG A 282 27.29 1.23 1.04
CA ARG A 282 26.69 1.04 -0.29
C ARG A 282 25.17 1.06 -0.22
N ILE A 283 24.56 0.40 0.77
CA ILE A 283 23.11 0.41 0.96
C ILE A 283 22.60 1.81 1.33
N LYS A 284 23.32 2.54 2.20
CA LYS A 284 23.02 3.96 2.47
C LYS A 284 23.07 4.81 1.20
N LEU A 285 24.05 4.57 0.33
CA LEU A 285 24.13 5.24 -0.95
C LEU A 285 22.92 4.91 -1.85
N LEU A 286 22.52 3.63 -1.94
CA LEU A 286 21.32 3.18 -2.66
C LEU A 286 20.00 3.73 -2.10
N LEU A 287 19.95 4.04 -0.81
CA LEU A 287 18.81 4.75 -0.20
C LEU A 287 18.82 6.23 -0.58
N SER A 288 20.00 6.87 -0.61
CA SER A 288 20.16 8.30 -0.93
C SER A 288 20.02 8.64 -2.42
N GLN A 289 20.47 7.75 -3.32
CA GLN A 289 20.38 7.90 -4.78
C GLN A 289 18.99 7.66 -5.35
N GLY A 290 18.05 7.26 -4.49
CA GLY A 290 16.65 7.39 -4.78
C GLY A 290 15.95 6.09 -5.11
N ASN A 291 14.70 6.08 -4.65
CA ASN A 291 13.53 5.48 -5.27
C ASN A 291 13.30 5.94 -6.74
N ASP A 292 14.35 6.27 -7.49
CA ASP A 292 14.33 6.79 -8.86
C ASP A 292 14.98 5.81 -9.86
N ILE A 293 15.48 4.66 -9.39
CA ILE A 293 15.84 3.48 -10.21
C ILE A 293 14.61 2.57 -10.44
N LEU A 294 13.41 3.16 -10.37
CA LEU A 294 12.15 2.48 -10.66
C LEU A 294 11.69 3.05 -11.98
N PRO A 295 11.37 2.21 -12.99
CA PRO A 295 11.12 2.68 -14.34
C PRO A 295 10.08 3.80 -14.29
N SER A 296 10.57 5.01 -14.49
CA SER A 296 9.78 6.16 -14.89
C SER A 296 9.37 5.90 -16.32
N GLU A 297 8.37 5.05 -16.52
CA GLU A 297 7.69 4.80 -17.78
C GLU A 297 6.54 3.83 -17.52
N VAL A 298 5.54 4.29 -16.77
CA VAL A 298 4.17 3.90 -17.10
C VAL A 298 3.87 4.75 -18.33
N GLY A 299 4.08 4.17 -19.50
CA GLY A 299 3.87 4.84 -20.78
C GLY A 299 2.50 5.51 -20.80
N ASP A 300 2.52 6.78 -21.16
CA ASP A 300 1.42 7.39 -21.88
C ASP A 300 1.24 6.54 -23.15
N VAL A 301 0.26 5.63 -23.11
CA VAL A 301 -0.38 5.18 -24.35
C VAL A 301 -1.53 6.16 -24.53
N ASP A 302 -1.24 7.17 -25.35
CA ASP A 302 -2.26 7.95 -26.03
C ASP A 302 -3.15 6.97 -26.83
N ASP A 303 -4.36 6.71 -26.35
CA ASP A 303 -5.42 6.12 -27.17
C ASP A 303 -6.05 7.26 -27.98
N ASN A 304 -5.74 7.22 -29.27
CA ASN A 304 -6.40 7.95 -30.35
C ASN A 304 -7.49 7.05 -30.94
#